data_AF-A0A0N0K7B2-F1
#
_entry.id   AF-A0A0N0K7B2-F1
#
_cell.length_a   1.000
_cell.length_b   1.000
_cell.length_c   1.000
_cell.angle_alpha   90.00
_cell.angle_beta   90.00
_cell.angle_gamma   90.00
#
_symmetry.space_group_name_H-M   'P 1'
#
loop_
_entity.id
_entity.type
_entity.pdbx_description
1 polymer ?
#
loop_
_entity_poly.entity_id
_entity_poly.type
_entity_poly.pdbx_seq_one_letter_code
_entity_poly.pdbx_strand_id
1 'polypeptide(L)'
;MFRGDIDMGDAVATARIETQSRNLARILSWTYWVTAFWLFAAMSYVPLKRLGAALVSAERDALASVAAFSDVVVEALPVIFALIAVYTLRRLFVQFADGQIFIPSNGRRLTRAGDWLIASAAAALIISPTIGRAAGIPVETVGFNYSAVVLALVGLAIRLFGRTFELAADIKADNDQMV
;
A
#
# COMPACT_ATOMS: atom_id res chain seq x y z
N MET A 1 11.56 -19.37 -43.56
CA MET A 1 10.39 -18.48 -43.60
C MET A 1 9.63 -18.37 -42.26
N PHE A 2 9.86 -19.24 -41.27
CA PHE A 2 9.17 -19.24 -39.96
C PHE A 2 9.76 -18.29 -38.87
N ARG A 3 10.80 -17.50 -39.17
CA ARG A 3 11.49 -16.68 -38.17
C ARG A 3 10.85 -15.30 -37.95
N GLY A 4 10.03 -14.82 -38.89
CA GLY A 4 9.36 -13.50 -38.79
C GLY A 4 8.10 -13.51 -37.93
N ASP A 5 7.35 -14.62 -37.90
CA ASP A 5 6.10 -14.71 -37.14
C ASP A 5 6.33 -14.84 -35.62
N ILE A 6 7.44 -15.46 -35.21
CA ILE A 6 7.82 -15.60 -33.80
C ILE A 6 8.26 -14.24 -33.23
N ASP A 7 9.02 -13.47 -34.00
CA ASP A 7 9.53 -12.15 -33.59
C ASP A 7 8.40 -11.10 -33.49
N MET A 8 7.40 -11.17 -34.38
CA MET A 8 6.20 -10.34 -34.28
C MET A 8 5.33 -10.71 -33.06
N GLY A 9 5.23 -12.00 -32.71
CA GLY A 9 4.47 -12.46 -31.56
C GLY A 9 5.02 -11.92 -30.24
N ASP A 10 6.35 -11.97 -30.07
CA ASP A 10 7.04 -11.48 -28.88
C ASP A 10 6.99 -9.94 -28.78
N ALA A 11 7.12 -9.24 -29.90
CA ALA A 11 6.98 -7.78 -29.95
C ALA A 11 5.57 -7.29 -29.57
N VAL A 12 4.52 -7.99 -30.02
CA VAL A 12 3.13 -7.66 -29.65
C VAL A 12 2.86 -7.97 -28.17
N ALA A 13 3.38 -9.08 -27.66
CA ALA A 13 3.22 -9.46 -26.26
C ALA A 13 3.89 -8.46 -25.29
N THR A 14 5.13 -8.06 -25.60
CA THR A 14 5.87 -7.05 -24.82
C THR A 14 5.19 -5.68 -24.84
N ALA A 15 4.78 -5.18 -26.01
CA ALA A 15 4.06 -3.92 -26.13
C ALA A 15 2.75 -3.89 -25.33
N ARG A 16 2.04 -5.04 -25.26
CA ARG A 16 0.82 -5.17 -24.46
C ARG A 16 1.11 -5.08 -22.96
N ILE A 17 2.14 -5.76 -22.48
CA ILE A 17 2.56 -5.74 -21.06
C ILE A 17 2.97 -4.34 -20.64
N GLU A 18 3.74 -3.63 -21.48
CA GLU A 18 4.13 -2.25 -21.20
C GLU A 18 2.91 -1.33 -21.09
N THR A 19 1.97 -1.44 -22.03
CA THR A 19 0.76 -0.59 -22.05
C THR A 19 -0.11 -0.85 -20.83
N GLN A 20 -0.33 -2.12 -20.47
CA GLN A 20 -1.07 -2.50 -19.27
C GLN A 20 -0.38 -2.02 -18.00
N SER A 21 0.95 -2.17 -17.91
CA SER A 21 1.75 -1.73 -16.77
C SER A 21 1.70 -0.21 -16.59
N ARG A 22 1.79 0.55 -17.68
CA ARG A 22 1.61 2.02 -17.66
C ARG A 22 0.24 2.42 -17.14
N ASN A 23 -0.81 1.73 -17.57
CA ASN A 23 -2.17 2.02 -17.11
C ASN A 23 -2.33 1.71 -15.61
N LEU A 24 -1.85 0.56 -15.16
CA LEU A 24 -1.87 0.20 -13.73
C LEU A 24 -1.04 1.16 -12.88
N ALA A 25 0.15 1.57 -13.33
CA ALA A 25 0.95 2.59 -12.66
C ALA A 25 0.21 3.93 -12.55
N ARG A 26 -0.53 4.33 -13.59
CA ARG A 26 -1.35 5.55 -13.59
C ARG A 26 -2.51 5.45 -12.61
N ILE A 27 -3.23 4.33 -12.60
CA ILE A 27 -4.34 4.08 -11.67
C ILE A 27 -3.82 4.10 -10.23
N LEU A 28 -2.76 3.35 -9.92
CA LEU A 28 -2.15 3.32 -8.59
C LEU A 28 -1.62 4.69 -8.18
N SER A 29 -1.10 5.49 -9.11
CA SER A 29 -0.69 6.87 -8.83
C SER A 29 -1.88 7.74 -8.45
N TRP A 30 -2.99 7.64 -9.17
CA TRP A 30 -4.22 8.35 -8.83
C TRP A 30 -4.78 7.92 -7.48
N THR A 31 -4.90 6.62 -7.25
CA THR A 31 -5.35 6.07 -5.96
C THR A 31 -4.46 6.54 -4.81
N TYR A 32 -3.14 6.52 -5.00
CA TYR A 32 -2.20 7.02 -3.99
C TYR A 32 -2.47 8.49 -3.66
N TRP A 33 -2.57 9.37 -4.67
CA TRP A 33 -2.76 10.81 -4.44
C TRP A 33 -4.12 11.13 -3.82
N VAL A 34 -5.19 10.48 -4.27
CA VAL A 34 -6.53 10.67 -3.71
C VAL A 34 -6.56 10.24 -2.24
N THR A 35 -6.04 9.06 -1.92
CA THR A 35 -6.01 8.56 -0.55
C THR A 35 -5.07 9.38 0.34
N ALA A 36 -3.92 9.82 -0.18
CA ALA A 36 -3.00 10.69 0.56
C ALA A 36 -3.61 12.07 0.84
N PHE A 37 -4.30 12.65 -0.14
CA PHE A 37 -5.03 13.91 0.05
C PHE A 37 -6.14 13.76 1.08
N TRP A 38 -6.92 12.67 1.02
CA TRP A 38 -7.98 12.40 1.98
C TRP A 38 -7.43 12.22 3.41
N LEU A 39 -6.33 11.48 3.56
CA LEU A 39 -5.65 11.32 4.85
C LEU A 39 -5.10 12.64 5.38
N PHE A 40 -4.49 13.44 4.51
CA PHE A 40 -4.03 14.78 4.87
C PHE A 40 -5.19 15.68 5.34
N ALA A 41 -6.30 15.67 4.60
CA ALA A 41 -7.50 16.42 4.97
C ALA A 41 -8.03 15.98 6.34
N ALA A 42 -8.12 14.68 6.59
CA ALA A 42 -8.54 14.13 7.89
C ALA A 42 -7.59 14.55 9.03
N MET A 43 -6.27 14.46 8.83
CA MET A 43 -5.28 14.89 9.83
C MET A 43 -5.28 16.39 10.09
N SER A 44 -5.57 17.19 9.06
CA SER A 44 -5.62 18.65 9.16
C SER A 44 -6.85 19.16 9.94
N TYR A 45 -7.88 18.33 10.11
CA TYR A 45 -9.14 18.75 10.73
C TYR A 45 -8.99 19.16 12.20
N VAL A 46 -8.24 18.39 13.00
CA VAL A 46 -8.02 18.68 14.42
C VAL A 46 -7.27 20.01 14.65
N PRO A 47 -6.11 20.27 14.02
CA PRO A 47 -5.43 21.56 14.20
C PRO A 47 -6.27 22.73 13.68
N LEU A 48 -7.03 22.56 12.60
CA LEU A 48 -7.90 23.61 12.07
C LEU A 48 -9.06 23.94 13.02
N LYS A 49 -9.69 22.91 13.61
CA LYS A 49 -10.69 23.09 14.67
C LYS A 49 -10.12 23.82 15.88
N ARG A 50 -8.88 23.53 16.26
CA ARG A 50 -8.23 24.19 17.40
C ARG A 50 -7.83 25.62 17.12
N LEU A 51 -7.40 25.94 15.91
CA LEU A 51 -7.21 27.34 15.47
C LEU A 51 -8.53 28.11 15.53
N GLY A 52 -9.61 27.51 15.03
CA GLY A 52 -10.96 28.09 15.13
C GLY A 52 -11.42 28.26 16.58
N ALA A 53 -11.18 27.28 17.44
CA ALA A 53 -11.51 27.35 18.86
C ALA A 53 -10.63 28.36 19.61
N ALA A 54 -9.33 28.47 19.31
CA ALA A 54 -8.42 29.42 19.95
C ALA A 54 -8.74 30.89 19.60
N LEU A 55 -9.35 31.13 18.43
CA LEU A 55 -9.87 32.44 18.04
C LEU A 55 -11.16 32.81 18.81
N VAL A 56 -11.86 31.82 19.38
CA VAL A 56 -13.17 31.97 20.06
C VAL A 56 -13.05 31.84 21.59
N SER A 57 -12.14 31.02 22.10
CA SER A 57 -11.98 30.73 23.52
C SER A 57 -10.50 30.61 23.87
N ALA A 58 -10.02 31.54 24.69
CA ALA A 58 -8.67 31.53 25.24
C ALA A 58 -8.61 30.56 26.42
N GLU A 59 -8.61 29.26 26.18
CA GLU A 59 -8.42 28.30 27.27
C GLU A 59 -7.47 27.15 26.93
N ARG A 60 -6.70 26.84 27.97
CA ARG A 60 -5.57 25.94 28.03
C ARG A 60 -6.05 24.51 27.90
N ASP A 61 -5.46 23.77 26.97
CA ASP A 61 -4.81 22.51 27.33
C ASP A 61 -3.92 22.00 26.19
N ALA A 62 -2.62 22.33 26.28
CA ALA A 62 -1.62 21.79 25.38
C ALA A 62 -1.51 20.26 25.49
N LEU A 63 -1.79 19.70 26.68
CA LEU A 63 -1.74 18.26 26.94
C LEU A 63 -2.91 17.50 26.28
N ALA A 64 -4.15 17.98 26.46
CA ALA A 64 -5.30 17.42 25.74
C ALA A 64 -5.14 17.59 24.22
N SER A 65 -4.43 18.64 23.81
CA SER A 65 -4.09 18.88 22.42
C SER A 65 -3.16 17.80 21.84
N VAL A 66 -2.09 17.48 22.57
CA VAL A 66 -1.14 16.45 22.17
C VAL A 66 -1.80 15.06 22.15
N ALA A 67 -2.59 14.72 23.17
CA ALA A 67 -3.27 13.43 23.25
C ALA A 67 -4.22 13.18 22.05
N ALA A 68 -5.06 14.14 21.71
CA ALA A 68 -5.97 13.98 20.57
C ALA A 68 -5.24 14.03 19.20
N PHE A 69 -4.03 14.60 19.12
CA PHE A 69 -3.22 14.47 17.90
C PHE A 69 -2.60 13.07 17.80
N SER A 70 -2.08 12.52 18.91
CA SER A 70 -1.54 11.16 18.91
C SER A 70 -2.61 10.11 18.58
N ASP A 71 -3.84 10.27 19.06
CA ASP A 71 -4.93 9.35 18.76
C ASP A 71 -5.25 9.34 17.25
N VAL A 72 -5.32 10.51 16.61
CA VAL A 72 -5.54 10.63 15.16
C VAL A 72 -4.39 10.02 14.36
N VAL A 73 -3.14 10.20 14.80
CA VAL A 73 -1.97 9.60 14.14
C VAL A 73 -2.00 8.08 14.25
N VAL A 74 -2.31 7.55 15.43
CA VAL A 74 -2.40 6.11 15.66
C VAL A 74 -3.56 5.51 14.84
N GLU A 75 -4.73 6.14 14.83
CA GLU A 75 -5.87 5.70 14.03
C GLU A 75 -5.59 5.70 12.52
N ALA A 76 -4.73 6.59 12.04
CA ALA A 76 -4.34 6.67 10.63
C ALA A 76 -3.28 5.63 10.20
N LEU A 77 -2.59 4.96 11.14
CA LEU A 77 -1.52 4.00 10.82
C LEU A 77 -1.90 2.91 9.81
N PRO A 78 -3.08 2.26 9.89
CA PRO A 78 -3.48 1.26 8.91
C PRO A 78 -3.50 1.82 7.49
N VAL A 79 -4.02 3.04 7.33
CA VAL A 79 -4.12 3.71 6.02
C VAL A 79 -2.73 4.14 5.52
N ILE A 80 -1.85 4.58 6.42
CA ILE A 80 -0.45 4.92 6.09
C ILE A 80 0.27 3.68 5.55
N PHE A 81 0.16 2.53 6.21
CA PHE A 81 0.77 1.29 5.72
C PHE A 81 0.19 0.83 4.37
N ALA A 82 -1.12 0.96 4.17
CA ALA A 82 -1.74 0.67 2.88
C ALA A 82 -1.23 1.62 1.77
N LEU A 83 -1.04 2.91 2.06
CA LEU A 83 -0.46 3.88 1.13
C LEU A 83 0.98 3.50 0.74
N ILE A 84 1.79 3.03 1.68
CA ILE A 84 3.15 2.57 1.40
C ILE A 84 3.12 1.34 0.48
N ALA A 85 2.18 0.41 0.69
CA ALA A 85 2.00 -0.73 -0.21
C ALA A 85 1.63 -0.30 -1.63
N VAL A 86 0.64 0.61 -1.78
CA VAL A 86 0.23 1.15 -3.10
C VAL A 86 1.39 1.86 -3.79
N TYR A 87 2.15 2.66 -3.05
CA TYR A 87 3.33 3.34 -3.58
C TYR A 87 4.41 2.35 -4.06
N THR A 88 4.63 1.28 -3.31
CA THR A 88 5.58 0.21 -3.66
C THR A 88 5.14 -0.50 -4.95
N LEU A 89 3.85 -0.85 -5.06
CA LEU A 89 3.29 -1.44 -6.29
C LEU A 89 3.37 -0.48 -7.48
N ARG A 90 3.09 0.81 -7.28
CA ARG A 90 3.24 1.82 -8.34
C ARG A 90 4.66 1.81 -8.89
N ARG A 91 5.68 1.86 -8.02
CA ARG A 91 7.08 1.82 -8.45
C ARG A 91 7.43 0.55 -9.22
N LEU A 92 6.85 -0.59 -8.84
CA LEU A 92 7.00 -1.86 -9.56
C LEU A 92 6.42 -1.77 -10.98
N PHE A 93 5.19 -1.27 -11.13
CA PHE A 93 4.55 -1.17 -12.46
C PHE A 93 5.21 -0.13 -13.37
N VAL A 94 5.82 0.91 -12.81
CA VAL A 94 6.67 1.82 -13.60
C VAL A 94 7.87 1.07 -14.17
N GLN A 95 8.55 0.22 -13.39
CA GLN A 95 9.66 -0.58 -13.92
C GLN A 95 9.22 -1.61 -14.97
N PHE A 96 8.05 -2.22 -14.79
CA PHE A 96 7.51 -3.13 -15.80
C PHE A 96 7.18 -2.40 -17.11
N ALA A 97 6.76 -1.14 -17.04
CA ALA A 97 6.57 -0.31 -18.22
C ALA A 97 7.88 0.03 -18.95
N ASP A 98 9.01 0.03 -18.23
CA ASP A 98 10.35 0.26 -18.78
C ASP A 98 11.02 -1.04 -19.28
N GLY A 99 10.26 -2.14 -19.41
CA GLY A 99 10.75 -3.44 -19.89
C GLY A 99 11.54 -4.24 -18.85
N GLN A 100 11.73 -3.71 -17.65
CA GLN A 100 12.47 -4.37 -16.56
C GLN A 100 11.55 -5.34 -15.80
N ILE A 101 11.15 -6.44 -16.44
CA ILE A 101 10.17 -7.38 -15.88
C ILE A 101 10.87 -8.39 -14.96
N PHE A 102 11.77 -9.22 -15.51
CA PHE A 102 12.42 -10.33 -14.81
C PHE A 102 13.71 -9.92 -14.10
N ILE A 103 13.59 -9.10 -13.05
CA ILE A 103 14.73 -8.74 -12.20
C ILE A 103 14.41 -9.19 -10.76
N PRO A 104 15.36 -9.84 -10.04
CA PRO A 104 15.14 -10.27 -8.64
C PRO A 104 14.71 -9.12 -7.72
N SER A 105 15.14 -7.89 -8.02
CA SER A 105 14.73 -6.69 -7.28
C SER A 105 13.22 -6.42 -7.32
N ASN A 106 12.52 -6.85 -8.38
CA ASN A 106 11.07 -6.70 -8.51
C ASN A 106 10.32 -7.68 -7.61
N GLY A 107 10.79 -8.93 -7.50
CA GLY A 107 10.24 -9.93 -6.56
C GLY A 107 10.35 -9.46 -5.10
N ARG A 108 11.48 -8.85 -4.74
CA ARG A 108 11.66 -8.22 -3.42
C ARG A 108 10.71 -7.05 -3.17
N ARG A 109 10.48 -6.19 -4.17
CA ARG A 109 9.51 -5.07 -4.06
C ARG A 109 8.09 -5.57 -3.88
N LEU A 110 7.71 -6.61 -4.61
CA LEU A 110 6.39 -7.22 -4.52
C LEU A 110 6.17 -7.89 -3.15
N THR A 111 7.19 -8.58 -2.64
CA THR A 111 7.19 -9.14 -1.28
C THR A 111 6.97 -8.06 -0.23
N ARG A 112 7.73 -6.95 -0.32
CA ARG A 112 7.56 -5.80 0.59
C ARG A 112 6.18 -5.16 0.50
N ALA A 113 5.60 -5.06 -0.70
CA ALA A 113 4.24 -4.55 -0.84
C ALA A 113 3.24 -5.43 -0.08
N GLY A 114 3.37 -6.75 -0.17
CA GLY A 114 2.59 -7.71 0.63
C GLY A 114 2.78 -7.52 2.14
N ASP A 115 4.03 -7.35 2.59
CA ASP A 115 4.34 -7.11 4.01
C ASP A 115 3.69 -5.82 4.53
N TRP A 116 3.67 -4.74 3.74
CA TRP A 116 2.99 -3.50 4.12
C TRP A 116 1.46 -3.64 4.19
N LEU A 117 0.85 -4.47 3.35
CA LEU A 117 -0.59 -4.79 3.45
C LEU A 117 -0.90 -5.61 4.71
N ILE A 118 -0.03 -6.57 5.06
CA ILE A 118 -0.16 -7.34 6.31
C ILE A 118 0.00 -6.41 7.52
N ALA A 119 0.98 -5.50 7.49
CA ALA A 119 1.17 -4.51 8.55
C ALA A 119 -0.04 -3.57 8.69
N SER A 120 -0.63 -3.14 7.56
CA SER A 120 -1.87 -2.36 7.53
C SER A 120 -3.03 -3.10 8.18
N ALA A 121 -3.23 -4.37 7.81
CA ALA A 121 -4.28 -5.21 8.39
C ALA A 121 -4.07 -5.47 9.89
N ALA A 122 -2.83 -5.79 10.31
CA ALA A 122 -2.49 -5.99 11.71
C ALA A 122 -2.73 -4.72 12.53
N ALA A 123 -2.33 -3.55 12.00
CA ALA A 123 -2.61 -2.26 12.61
C ALA A 123 -4.12 -2.04 12.75
N ALA A 124 -4.92 -2.30 11.71
CA ALA A 124 -6.37 -2.14 11.79
C ALA A 124 -7.02 -3.05 12.85
N LEU A 125 -6.57 -4.31 12.94
CA LEU A 125 -7.08 -5.28 13.91
C LEU A 125 -6.70 -4.97 15.35
N ILE A 126 -5.55 -4.34 15.59
CA ILE A 126 -5.07 -4.00 16.94
C ILE A 126 -5.63 -2.63 17.37
N ILE A 127 -5.58 -1.63 16.49
CA ILE A 127 -5.85 -0.24 16.85
C ILE A 127 -7.35 0.01 17.05
N SER A 128 -8.22 -0.48 16.15
CA SER A 128 -9.68 -0.29 16.29
C SER A 128 -10.26 -0.75 17.64
N PRO A 129 -9.97 -1.97 18.14
CA PRO A 129 -10.47 -2.38 19.46
C PRO A 129 -9.78 -1.69 20.63
N THR A 130 -8.54 -1.22 20.46
CA THR A 130 -7.80 -0.55 21.54
C THR A 130 -8.35 0.85 21.80
N ILE A 131 -8.62 1.61 20.73
CA ILE A 131 -9.26 2.93 20.83
C ILE A 131 -10.71 2.79 21.33
N GLY A 132 -11.46 1.81 20.81
CA GLY A 132 -12.84 1.56 21.28
C GLY A 132 -12.92 1.27 22.78
N ARG A 133 -12.00 0.44 23.31
CA ARG A 133 -11.90 0.17 24.75
C ARG A 133 -11.52 1.40 25.57
N ALA A 134 -10.58 2.21 25.08
CA ALA A 134 -10.19 3.46 25.75
C ALA A 134 -11.34 4.47 25.81
N ALA A 135 -12.20 4.48 24.79
CA ALA A 135 -13.41 5.31 24.73
C ALA A 135 -14.61 4.74 25.53
N GLY A 136 -14.44 3.62 26.24
CA GLY A 136 -15.52 2.98 27.01
C GLY A 136 -16.57 2.27 26.15
N ILE A 137 -16.29 2.03 24.86
CA ILE A 137 -17.20 1.34 23.95
C ILE A 137 -17.11 -0.18 24.23
N PRO A 138 -18.25 -0.86 24.46
CA PRO A 138 -18.25 -2.31 24.69
C PRO A 138 -17.59 -3.06 23.52
N VAL A 139 -16.80 -4.07 23.84
CA VAL A 139 -16.05 -4.87 22.83
C VAL A 139 -17.00 -5.55 21.85
N GLU A 140 -18.23 -5.86 22.27
CA GLU A 140 -19.29 -6.43 21.43
C GLU A 140 -19.77 -5.48 20.32
N THR A 141 -19.60 -4.16 20.50
CA THR A 141 -19.94 -3.15 19.49
C THR A 141 -18.80 -2.87 18.52
N VAL A 142 -17.56 -3.22 18.90
CA VAL A 142 -16.40 -3.19 18.01
C VAL A 142 -16.44 -4.45 17.14
N GLY A 143 -17.33 -4.44 16.15
CA GLY A 143 -17.55 -5.57 15.24
C GLY A 143 -16.25 -6.09 14.61
N PHE A 144 -16.24 -7.38 14.28
CA PHE A 144 -15.09 -8.03 13.65
C PHE A 144 -14.77 -7.35 12.30
N ASN A 145 -13.56 -6.82 12.15
CA ASN A 145 -13.16 -6.13 10.93
C ASN A 145 -12.75 -7.14 9.84
N TYR A 146 -13.75 -7.73 9.17
CA TYR A 146 -13.54 -8.69 8.09
C TYR A 146 -12.68 -8.13 6.95
N SER A 147 -12.77 -6.83 6.68
CA SER A 147 -11.96 -6.15 5.66
C SER A 147 -10.47 -6.22 5.96
N ALA A 148 -10.08 -6.11 7.23
CA ALA A 148 -8.68 -6.27 7.64
C ALA A 148 -8.19 -7.71 7.45
N VAL A 149 -9.04 -8.72 7.71
CA VAL A 149 -8.69 -10.13 7.45
C VAL A 149 -8.49 -10.37 5.95
N VAL A 150 -9.40 -9.87 5.11
CA VAL A 150 -9.26 -9.96 3.64
C VAL A 150 -7.97 -9.27 3.18
N LEU A 151 -7.67 -8.08 3.71
CA LEU A 151 -6.45 -7.34 3.39
C LEU A 151 -5.18 -8.11 3.77
N ALA A 152 -5.18 -8.79 4.93
CA ALA A 152 -4.08 -9.64 5.35
C ALA A 152 -3.88 -10.83 4.39
N LEU A 153 -4.97 -11.47 3.96
CA LEU A 153 -4.92 -12.58 3.00
C LEU A 153 -4.39 -12.12 1.63
N VAL A 154 -4.85 -10.97 1.15
CA VAL A 154 -4.34 -10.35 -0.09
C VAL A 154 -2.85 -10.02 0.05
N GLY A 155 -2.44 -9.45 1.18
CA GLY A 155 -1.03 -9.18 1.48
C GLY A 155 -0.19 -10.46 1.47
N LEU A 156 -0.68 -11.54 2.06
CA LEU A 156 -0.02 -12.84 2.06
C LEU A 156 0.11 -13.42 0.65
N ALA A 157 -0.94 -13.36 -0.17
CA ALA A 157 -0.91 -13.81 -1.55
C ALA A 157 0.12 -13.04 -2.39
N ILE A 158 0.15 -11.71 -2.25
CA ILE A 158 1.13 -10.85 -2.93
C ILE A 158 2.56 -11.17 -2.46
N ARG A 159 2.75 -11.39 -1.16
CA ARG A 159 4.04 -11.77 -0.58
C ARG A 159 4.55 -13.09 -1.14
N LEU A 160 3.68 -14.10 -1.21
CA LEU A 160 4.01 -15.40 -1.81
C LEU A 160 4.37 -15.25 -3.29
N PHE A 161 3.57 -14.49 -4.03
CA PHE A 161 3.82 -14.24 -5.45
C PHE A 161 5.15 -13.51 -5.69
N GLY A 162 5.51 -12.55 -4.83
CA GLY A 162 6.81 -11.88 -4.86
C GLY A 162 7.99 -12.83 -4.68
N ARG A 163 7.90 -13.77 -3.73
CA ARG A 163 8.93 -14.80 -3.50
C ARG A 163 9.07 -15.76 -4.67
N THR A 164 7.95 -16.20 -5.24
CA THR A 164 8.00 -17.06 -6.43
C THR A 164 8.59 -16.35 -7.64
N PHE A 165 8.33 -15.04 -7.77
CA PHE A 165 8.89 -14.22 -8.84
C PHE A 165 10.40 -14.01 -8.68
N GLU A 166 10.88 -13.79 -7.45
CA GLU A 166 12.31 -13.72 -7.14
C GLU A 166 13.03 -15.02 -7.51
N LEU A 167 12.49 -16.17 -7.09
CA LEU A 167 13.03 -17.48 -7.45
C LEU A 167 13.07 -17.70 -8.97
N ALA A 168 12.00 -17.33 -9.67
CA ALA A 168 11.95 -17.46 -11.13
C ALA A 168 12.98 -16.57 -11.84
N ALA A 169 13.21 -15.35 -11.33
CA ALA A 169 14.20 -14.44 -11.86
C ALA A 169 15.63 -14.96 -11.62
N ASP A 170 15.89 -15.56 -10.46
CA ASP A 170 17.19 -16.18 -10.15
C ASP A 170 17.47 -17.39 -11.06
N ILE A 171 16.49 -18.30 -11.24
CA ILE A 171 16.61 -19.43 -12.16
C ILE A 171 16.88 -18.97 -13.60
N LYS A 172 16.23 -17.88 -14.04
CA LYS A 172 16.49 -17.30 -15.35
C LYS A 172 17.90 -16.75 -15.47
N ALA A 173 18.37 -16.02 -14.45
CA ALA A 173 19.72 -15.46 -14.42
C ALA A 173 20.81 -16.56 -14.42
N ASP A 174 20.56 -17.71 -13.79
CA ASP A 174 21.46 -18.86 -13.83
C ASP A 174 21.48 -19.51 -15.22
N ASN A 175 20.31 -19.66 -15.86
CA ASN A 175 20.23 -20.21 -17.21
C ASN A 175 20.92 -19.31 -18.25
N ASP A 176 20.80 -17.99 -18.12
CA ASP A 176 21.46 -17.02 -19.01
C ASP A 176 23.00 -17.02 -18.87
N GLN A 177 23.55 -17.61 -17.79
CA GLN A 177 25.00 -17.78 -17.62
C GLN A 177 25.53 -19.09 -18.23
N MET A 178 24.66 -20.07 -18.48
CA MET A 178 25.05 -21.40 -19.01
C MET A 178 25.04 -21.46 -20.55
N VAL A 179 24.36 -20.52 -21.20
CA VAL A 179 24.27 -20.38 -22.67
C VAL A 179 25.32 -19.39 -23.16
#